data_AF-A0A7C2FJW0-F1
#
_entry.id   AF-A0A7C2FJW0-F1
#
_cell.length_a   1.000
_cell.length_b   1.000
_cell.length_c   1.000
_cell.angle_alpha   90.00
_cell.angle_beta   90.00
_cell.angle_gamma   90.00
#
_symmetry.space_group_name_H-M   'P 1'
#
loop_
_entity.id
_entity.type
_entity.pdbx_description
1 polymer ?
#
loop_
_entity_poly.entity_id
_entity_poly.type
_entity_poly.pdbx_seq_one_letter_code
_entity_poly.pdbx_strand_id
1 'polypeptide(L)'
;MGPALRSLLVGALLGAIALAATAPREVARADHYPCHVPNYGFGFDTYEHEDYVAVYNQMIDLAAAGLAVPPPYQLPSGEWVDVSYPGLETGPRSARQPRTRTATVPPSLYKAMVWVESGWAHAAGSVPYGGVGPVITAIDCGYGLGQITTGMGHLASPPALDIRVPSARQAMIGTHPLFNLAEGIRIFADKWNSAPEFRPVAGNGDPAALEDWYYAVWSYNGFAFINHPLHPNRNPLRGEVWHCNDPNAPGFGTFTWGDYTYQEKVYGCVRYPPVPKGQSYPPPLAPGSPTQPPSSPSLAVGDTAVVRADGQCLNVRPAPAANPPLTCLPEGTRVTIVGGPQDLDGITWWQVTNGQVTGWSAGQYLVKVQPPPAADAPVNPAGRMWPPLEVAMPSLSAPAVAAAFAPAAYSECADRGFAGGCAAMDFPTTIPELGIMPHTDPTPAPDPSLAGAFLGAPKLQVIGER
;
A
#
# COMPACT_ATOMS: atom_id res chain seq x y z
N MET A 1 -46.76 31.85 3.97
CA MET A 1 -45.87 31.90 2.79
C MET A 1 -46.67 31.51 1.56
N GLY A 2 -46.78 32.40 0.56
CA GLY A 2 -47.62 32.17 -0.62
C GLY A 2 -47.05 31.12 -1.58
N PRO A 3 -47.89 30.53 -2.46
CA PRO A 3 -47.50 29.46 -3.39
C PRO A 3 -46.37 29.85 -4.36
N ALA A 4 -46.23 31.14 -4.67
CA ALA A 4 -45.14 31.66 -5.48
C ALA A 4 -43.76 31.55 -4.80
N LEU A 5 -43.70 31.76 -3.48
CA LEU A 5 -42.44 31.69 -2.72
C LEU A 5 -41.97 30.25 -2.53
N ARG A 6 -42.90 29.29 -2.42
CA ARG A 6 -42.59 27.85 -2.41
C ARG A 6 -42.04 27.37 -3.75
N SER A 7 -42.58 27.86 -4.85
CA SER A 7 -42.12 27.48 -6.20
C SER A 7 -40.73 28.04 -6.52
N LEU A 8 -40.42 29.25 -6.06
CA LEU A 8 -39.07 29.84 -6.14
C LEU A 8 -38.05 29.09 -5.28
N LEU A 9 -38.42 28.68 -4.06
CA LEU A 9 -37.53 27.90 -3.18
C LEU A 9 -37.26 26.50 -3.74
N VAL A 10 -38.27 25.82 -4.30
CA VAL A 10 -38.10 24.50 -4.93
C VAL A 10 -37.28 24.61 -6.22
N GLY A 11 -37.51 25.65 -7.03
CA GLY A 11 -36.71 25.91 -8.23
C GLY A 11 -35.24 26.25 -7.92
N ALA A 12 -34.99 27.01 -6.86
CA ALA A 12 -33.64 27.32 -6.39
C ALA A 12 -32.93 26.06 -5.81
N LEU A 13 -33.66 25.20 -5.10
CA LEU A 13 -33.11 23.95 -4.56
C LEU A 13 -32.79 22.95 -5.68
N LEU A 14 -33.68 22.79 -6.67
CA LEU A 14 -33.45 21.95 -7.85
C LEU A 14 -32.33 22.51 -8.73
N GLY A 15 -32.25 23.84 -8.87
CA GLY A 15 -31.15 24.52 -9.56
C GLY A 15 -29.79 24.34 -8.86
N ALA A 16 -29.76 24.38 -7.53
CA ALA A 16 -28.55 24.13 -6.74
C ALA A 16 -28.10 22.66 -6.78
N ILE A 17 -29.06 21.71 -6.78
CA ILE A 17 -28.77 20.28 -6.96
C ILE A 17 -28.26 19.99 -8.38
N ALA A 18 -28.86 20.63 -9.40
CA ALA A 18 -28.39 20.52 -10.77
C ALA A 18 -27.00 21.16 -10.97
N LEU A 19 -26.71 22.31 -10.35
CA LEU A 19 -25.38 22.92 -10.40
C LEU A 19 -24.32 22.09 -9.66
N ALA A 20 -24.66 21.45 -8.53
CA ALA A 20 -23.78 20.52 -7.83
C ALA A 20 -23.49 19.25 -8.65
N ALA A 21 -24.43 18.83 -9.51
CA ALA A 21 -24.23 17.72 -10.46
C ALA A 21 -23.42 18.12 -11.71
N THR A 22 -23.25 19.42 -12.00
CA THR A 22 -22.50 19.94 -13.16
C THR A 22 -21.18 20.62 -12.80
N ALA A 23 -20.82 20.71 -11.51
CA ALA A 23 -19.46 21.04 -11.14
C ALA A 23 -18.54 20.02 -11.83
N PRO A 24 -17.49 20.45 -12.57
CA PRO A 24 -16.59 19.51 -13.21
C PRO A 24 -16.08 18.54 -12.14
N ARG A 25 -16.36 17.25 -12.34
CA ARG A 25 -15.86 16.19 -11.47
C ARG A 25 -14.34 16.20 -11.59
N GLU A 26 -13.68 16.87 -10.67
CA GLU A 26 -12.24 16.76 -10.52
C GLU A 26 -11.96 15.34 -10.01
N VAL A 27 -11.70 14.44 -10.95
CA VAL A 27 -10.93 13.23 -10.62
C VAL A 27 -9.65 13.75 -10.00
N ALA A 28 -9.23 13.19 -8.87
CA ALA A 28 -7.87 13.31 -8.36
C ALA A 28 -6.89 12.82 -9.45
N ARG A 29 -6.63 13.67 -10.44
CA ARG A 29 -5.52 13.55 -11.36
C ARG A 29 -4.29 13.79 -10.50
N ALA A 30 -3.24 13.03 -10.74
CA ALA A 30 -1.93 13.47 -10.31
C ALA A 30 -1.66 14.75 -11.11
N ASP A 31 -2.05 15.91 -10.60
CA ASP A 31 -1.63 17.20 -11.13
C ASP A 31 -0.14 17.31 -10.83
N HIS A 32 0.60 16.75 -11.77
CA HIS A 32 2.02 16.48 -11.72
C HIS A 32 2.73 17.78 -12.08
N TYR A 33 2.84 18.70 -11.12
CA TYR A 33 4.09 19.44 -11.00
C TYR A 33 4.96 18.65 -10.02
N PRO A 34 5.69 17.64 -10.50
CA PRO A 34 6.61 16.89 -9.66
C PRO A 34 7.62 17.85 -9.04
N CYS A 35 8.08 17.49 -7.85
CA CYS A 35 9.22 18.12 -7.19
C CYS A 35 10.44 17.93 -8.10
N HIS A 36 10.70 18.90 -8.96
CA HIS A 36 11.88 18.93 -9.81
C HIS A 36 12.85 19.97 -9.28
N VAL A 37 14.14 19.66 -9.44
CA VAL A 37 15.24 20.59 -9.16
C VAL A 37 14.90 21.97 -9.75
N PRO A 38 15.05 23.06 -8.99
CA PRO A 38 15.70 23.17 -7.68
C PRO A 38 14.80 22.93 -6.45
N ASN A 39 13.49 22.71 -6.64
CA ASN A 39 12.51 22.70 -5.57
C ASN A 39 12.14 21.25 -5.21
N TYR A 40 12.91 20.67 -4.28
CA TYR A 40 12.52 19.49 -3.54
C TYR A 40 11.32 19.83 -2.65
N GLY A 41 10.44 18.86 -2.40
CA GLY A 41 9.18 19.05 -1.65
C GLY A 41 9.33 19.85 -0.34
N PHE A 42 8.22 20.31 0.22
CA PHE A 42 8.17 20.89 1.56
C PHE A 42 8.84 19.98 2.60
N GLY A 43 9.74 20.56 3.40
CA GLY A 43 10.39 19.88 4.52
C GLY A 43 9.49 19.90 5.75
N PHE A 44 8.78 18.80 5.98
CA PHE A 44 8.00 18.61 7.20
C PHE A 44 8.72 17.70 8.17
N ASP A 45 8.59 18.00 9.46
CA ASP A 45 8.92 17.06 10.52
C ASP A 45 7.64 16.33 10.97
N THR A 46 7.81 15.06 11.33
CA THR A 46 6.77 14.22 11.89
C THR A 46 7.29 13.39 13.06
N TYR A 47 6.38 12.81 13.84
CA TYR A 47 6.69 11.86 14.89
C TYR A 47 6.54 10.44 14.38
N GLU A 48 7.57 9.63 14.59
CA GLU A 48 7.51 8.19 14.32
C GLU A 48 7.13 7.46 15.61
N HIS A 49 6.01 6.74 15.62
CA HIS A 49 5.50 6.13 16.85
C HIS A 49 6.38 4.98 17.36
N GLU A 50 6.55 4.85 18.67
CA GLU A 50 7.29 3.74 19.27
C GLU A 50 6.58 2.39 19.03
N ASP A 51 5.28 2.33 19.32
CA ASP A 51 4.40 1.20 18.99
C ASP A 51 3.76 1.38 17.59
N TYR A 52 4.62 1.58 16.59
CA TYR A 52 4.23 1.90 15.22
C TYR A 52 3.25 0.89 14.60
N VAL A 53 3.36 -0.40 14.95
CA VAL A 53 2.48 -1.44 14.38
C VAL A 53 1.05 -1.30 14.89
N ALA A 54 0.85 -1.25 16.20
CA ALA A 54 -0.50 -1.17 16.77
C ALA A 54 -1.14 0.19 16.45
N VAL A 55 -0.38 1.27 16.61
CA VAL A 55 -0.88 2.64 16.37
C VAL A 55 -1.30 2.82 14.92
N TYR A 56 -0.45 2.50 13.94
CA TYR A 56 -0.83 2.71 12.54
C TYR A 56 -1.93 1.75 12.08
N ASN A 57 -2.03 0.53 12.64
CA ASN A 57 -3.20 -0.33 12.39
C ASN A 57 -4.50 0.37 12.81
N GLN A 58 -4.56 0.90 14.03
CA GLN A 58 -5.76 1.59 14.55
C GLN A 58 -6.06 2.87 13.76
N MET A 59 -5.03 3.64 13.38
CA MET A 59 -5.20 4.82 12.53
C MET A 59 -5.75 4.45 11.13
N ILE A 60 -5.25 3.38 10.53
CA ILE A 60 -5.74 2.87 9.23
C ILE A 60 -7.19 2.42 9.35
N ASP A 61 -7.54 1.66 10.40
CA ASP A 61 -8.91 1.17 10.62
C ASP A 61 -9.88 2.36 10.77
N LEU A 62 -9.50 3.38 11.55
CA LEU A 62 -10.25 4.64 11.67
C LEU A 62 -10.38 5.38 10.34
N ALA A 63 -9.30 5.48 9.56
CA ALA A 63 -9.30 6.18 8.28
C ALA A 63 -10.21 5.48 7.26
N ALA A 64 -10.07 4.15 7.16
CA ALA A 64 -10.87 3.29 6.28
C ALA A 64 -12.38 3.36 6.59
N ALA A 65 -12.72 3.50 7.88
CA ALA A 65 -14.09 3.73 8.35
C ALA A 65 -14.60 5.16 8.17
N GLY A 66 -13.74 6.10 7.74
CA GLY A 66 -14.09 7.52 7.60
C GLY A 66 -14.25 8.26 8.93
N LEU A 67 -13.58 7.77 9.99
CA LEU A 67 -13.68 8.26 11.37
C LEU A 67 -12.39 8.90 11.90
N ALA A 68 -11.31 8.90 11.10
CA ALA A 68 -9.97 9.34 11.51
C ALA A 68 -9.85 10.84 11.83
N VAL A 69 -10.51 11.70 11.07
CA VAL A 69 -10.26 13.14 11.07
C VAL A 69 -11.55 13.94 11.32
N PRO A 70 -11.46 15.17 11.83
CA PRO A 70 -12.62 16.04 11.93
C PRO A 70 -13.25 16.32 10.55
N PRO A 71 -14.53 16.74 10.52
CA PRO A 71 -15.15 17.29 9.31
C PRO A 71 -14.34 18.48 8.75
N PRO A 72 -14.55 18.86 7.47
CA PRO A 72 -13.87 20.00 6.86
C PRO A 72 -13.98 21.26 7.72
N TYR A 73 -12.86 21.96 7.91
CA TYR A 73 -12.82 23.17 8.72
C TYR A 73 -11.96 24.25 8.07
N GLN A 74 -12.26 25.51 8.39
CA GLN A 74 -11.54 26.67 7.91
C GLN A 74 -10.70 27.28 9.04
N LEU A 75 -9.45 27.59 8.72
CA LEU A 75 -8.54 28.30 9.63
C LEU A 75 -8.85 29.80 9.66
N PRO A 76 -8.39 30.53 10.70
CA PRO A 76 -8.48 32.00 10.73
C PRO A 76 -7.80 32.69 9.52
N SER A 77 -6.84 32.03 8.87
CA SER A 77 -6.23 32.51 7.62
C SER A 77 -7.16 32.46 6.41
N GLY A 78 -8.31 31.78 6.51
CA GLY A 78 -9.24 31.52 5.41
C GLY A 78 -8.95 30.21 4.65
N GLU A 79 -7.86 29.51 4.96
CA GLU A 79 -7.53 28.22 4.35
C GLU A 79 -8.44 27.09 4.84
N TRP A 80 -8.81 26.19 3.93
CA TRP A 80 -9.57 24.99 4.25
C TRP A 80 -8.65 23.80 4.47
N VAL A 81 -8.99 22.99 5.47
CA VAL A 81 -8.42 21.65 5.65
C VAL A 81 -9.55 20.64 5.47
N ASP A 82 -9.46 19.87 4.39
CA ASP A 82 -10.36 18.75 4.10
C ASP A 82 -9.59 17.55 3.56
N VAL A 83 -9.60 16.48 4.37
CA VAL A 83 -9.15 15.13 4.00
C VAL A 83 -10.24 14.10 4.37
N SER A 84 -11.48 14.55 4.45
CA SER A 84 -12.61 13.74 4.93
C SER A 84 -13.00 12.67 3.91
N TYR A 85 -13.43 11.51 4.41
CA TYR A 85 -13.83 10.39 3.58
C TYR A 85 -15.07 10.72 2.73
N PRO A 86 -15.02 10.54 1.40
CA PRO A 86 -16.11 10.97 0.51
C PRO A 86 -17.23 9.93 0.39
N GLY A 87 -17.05 8.71 0.93
CA GLY A 87 -17.91 7.56 0.69
C GLY A 87 -17.64 6.89 -0.66
N LEU A 88 -18.31 5.76 -0.91
CA LEU A 88 -18.13 4.94 -2.12
C LEU A 88 -19.43 4.76 -2.87
N GLU A 89 -19.36 4.88 -4.18
CA GLU A 89 -20.36 4.39 -5.11
C GLU A 89 -20.34 2.86 -5.16
N THR A 90 -21.47 2.23 -5.41
CA THR A 90 -21.59 0.76 -5.40
C THR A 90 -22.33 0.24 -6.62
N GLY A 91 -22.28 -1.07 -6.84
CA GLY A 91 -23.04 -1.74 -7.88
C GLY A 91 -22.30 -1.80 -9.22
N PRO A 92 -22.83 -2.60 -10.17
CA PRO A 92 -22.17 -2.85 -11.45
C PRO A 92 -22.26 -1.62 -12.36
N ARG A 93 -21.48 -1.62 -13.44
CA ARG A 93 -21.46 -0.52 -14.44
C ARG A 93 -22.86 -0.05 -14.86
N SER A 94 -23.78 -0.98 -15.12
CA SER A 94 -25.13 -0.67 -15.61
C SER A 94 -26.10 -0.15 -14.55
N ALA A 95 -25.74 -0.22 -13.27
CA ALA A 95 -26.64 0.09 -12.16
C ALA A 95 -25.90 0.73 -10.96
N ARG A 96 -24.93 1.61 -11.25
CA ARG A 96 -24.16 2.32 -10.21
C ARG A 96 -25.06 3.12 -9.28
N GLN A 97 -24.82 2.98 -7.99
CA GLN A 97 -25.49 3.70 -6.93
C GLN A 97 -24.63 4.87 -6.44
N PRO A 98 -25.25 5.98 -6.00
CA PRO A 98 -24.53 7.13 -5.45
C PRO A 98 -23.65 6.77 -4.25
N ARG A 99 -22.68 7.65 -3.96
CA ARG A 99 -21.77 7.50 -2.81
C ARG A 99 -22.53 7.35 -1.49
N THR A 100 -22.12 6.37 -0.69
CA THR A 100 -22.50 6.24 0.72
C THR A 100 -21.27 6.19 1.62
N ARG A 101 -21.36 6.81 2.80
CA ARG A 101 -20.32 6.74 3.84
C ARG A 101 -20.39 5.46 4.68
N THR A 102 -21.43 4.65 4.49
CA THR A 102 -21.54 3.34 5.15
C THR A 102 -20.78 2.24 4.42
N ALA A 103 -20.52 2.42 3.13
CA ALA A 103 -19.56 1.60 2.40
C ALA A 103 -18.17 2.16 2.69
N THR A 104 -17.27 1.30 3.12
CA THR A 104 -15.93 1.66 3.61
C THR A 104 -14.86 1.01 2.76
N VAL A 105 -13.63 1.53 2.83
CA VAL A 105 -12.47 0.86 2.26
C VAL A 105 -12.13 -0.37 3.11
N PRO A 106 -11.77 -1.53 2.53
CA PRO A 106 -11.25 -2.67 3.28
C PRO A 106 -9.92 -2.32 3.97
N PRO A 107 -9.85 -2.35 5.32
CA PRO A 107 -8.64 -1.93 6.03
C PRO A 107 -7.39 -2.75 5.65
N SER A 108 -7.50 -4.06 5.46
CA SER A 108 -6.39 -4.94 5.08
C SER A 108 -5.75 -4.57 3.74
N LEU A 109 -6.54 -4.15 2.74
CA LEU A 109 -6.02 -3.65 1.47
C LEU A 109 -5.21 -2.37 1.68
N TYR A 110 -5.75 -1.43 2.44
CA TYR A 110 -5.05 -0.18 2.68
C TYR A 110 -3.80 -0.36 3.56
N LYS A 111 -3.80 -1.31 4.51
CA LYS A 111 -2.60 -1.75 5.23
C LYS A 111 -1.53 -2.25 4.26
N ALA A 112 -1.90 -3.17 3.37
CA ALA A 112 -0.97 -3.67 2.36
C ALA A 112 -0.45 -2.55 1.44
N MET A 113 -1.28 -1.58 1.07
CA MET A 113 -0.84 -0.40 0.32
C MET A 113 0.15 0.45 1.12
N VAL A 114 -0.14 0.81 2.37
CA VAL A 114 0.79 1.56 3.24
C VAL A 114 2.13 0.85 3.39
N TRP A 115 2.13 -0.49 3.50
CA TRP A 115 3.37 -1.26 3.49
C TRP A 115 4.12 -1.11 2.16
N VAL A 116 3.42 -1.20 1.04
CA VAL A 116 4.01 -1.10 -0.30
C VAL A 116 4.55 0.30 -0.59
N GLU A 117 3.87 1.33 -0.09
CA GLU A 117 4.22 2.73 -0.29
C GLU A 117 5.42 3.17 0.56
N SER A 118 5.44 2.83 1.85
CA SER A 118 6.44 3.41 2.78
C SER A 118 7.20 2.40 3.65
N GLY A 119 6.94 1.10 3.52
CA GLY A 119 7.49 0.10 4.45
C GLY A 119 7.03 0.35 5.88
N TRP A 120 5.82 0.89 6.04
CA TRP A 120 5.17 1.17 7.33
C TRP A 120 5.87 2.24 8.18
N ALA A 121 6.47 3.24 7.53
CA ALA A 121 7.07 4.39 8.19
C ALA A 121 6.38 5.69 7.76
N HIS A 122 6.23 6.64 8.69
CA HIS A 122 5.81 7.99 8.36
C HIS A 122 7.01 8.93 8.27
N ALA A 123 7.98 8.78 9.18
CA ALA A 123 9.23 9.51 9.19
C ALA A 123 10.29 8.85 8.28
N ALA A 124 11.30 9.63 7.91
CA ALA A 124 12.47 9.15 7.18
C ALA A 124 13.26 8.13 8.03
N GLY A 125 13.99 7.21 7.36
CA GLY A 125 14.73 6.14 8.04
C GLY A 125 15.83 6.60 9.00
N SER A 126 16.20 7.89 9.00
CA SER A 126 17.09 8.49 10.00
C SER A 126 16.42 8.80 11.33
N VAL A 127 15.09 8.78 11.40
CA VAL A 127 14.31 9.09 12.60
C VAL A 127 14.07 7.78 13.37
N PRO A 128 14.52 7.69 14.64
CA PRO A 128 14.23 6.52 15.47
C PRO A 128 12.74 6.46 15.83
N TYR A 129 12.24 5.25 16.06
CA TYR A 129 10.92 5.05 16.68
C TYR A 129 10.86 5.78 18.03
N GLY A 130 9.76 6.49 18.28
CA GLY A 130 9.60 7.41 19.41
C GLY A 130 10.24 8.79 19.21
N GLY A 131 10.82 9.06 18.05
CA GLY A 131 11.50 10.32 17.72
C GLY A 131 10.69 11.28 16.84
N VAL A 132 11.19 12.51 16.72
CA VAL A 132 10.70 13.52 15.78
C VAL A 132 11.82 13.84 14.79
N GLY A 133 11.46 13.96 13.52
CA GLY A 133 12.37 14.41 12.47
C GLY A 133 11.69 14.39 11.10
N PRO A 134 12.46 14.43 10.00
CA PRO A 134 11.89 14.61 8.67
C PRO A 134 10.89 13.50 8.31
N VAL A 135 9.76 13.87 7.70
CA VAL A 135 8.83 12.93 7.06
C VAL A 135 9.51 12.21 5.89
N ILE A 136 9.20 10.92 5.69
CA ILE A 136 9.68 10.24 4.48
C ILE A 136 9.03 10.87 3.24
N THR A 137 9.88 11.33 2.32
CA THR A 137 9.44 12.04 1.11
C THR A 137 10.08 11.38 -0.12
N ALA A 138 9.26 10.90 -1.05
CA ALA A 138 9.73 10.38 -2.33
C ALA A 138 10.07 11.51 -3.32
N ILE A 139 10.82 11.15 -4.37
CA ILE A 139 11.28 12.10 -5.40
C ILE A 139 10.13 12.75 -6.18
N ASP A 140 8.98 12.11 -6.23
CA ASP A 140 7.75 12.60 -6.85
C ASP A 140 6.86 13.41 -5.90
N CYS A 141 7.37 13.80 -4.73
CA CYS A 141 6.64 14.42 -3.63
C CYS A 141 5.65 13.48 -2.91
N GLY A 142 5.85 12.16 -2.91
CA GLY A 142 5.07 11.27 -2.05
C GLY A 142 5.42 11.44 -0.57
N TYR A 143 4.47 11.83 0.27
CA TYR A 143 4.70 12.05 1.71
C TYR A 143 4.16 10.92 2.58
N GLY A 144 4.97 10.46 3.53
CA GLY A 144 4.51 9.69 4.68
C GLY A 144 4.03 8.27 4.38
N LEU A 145 3.16 7.75 5.24
CA LEU A 145 2.68 6.35 5.20
C LEU A 145 1.98 5.99 3.90
N GLY A 146 1.12 6.89 3.40
CA GLY A 146 0.39 6.68 2.15
C GLY A 146 1.14 7.13 0.90
N GLN A 147 2.37 7.66 1.03
CA GLN A 147 3.11 8.34 -0.04
C GLN A 147 2.24 9.33 -0.83
N ILE A 148 1.57 10.22 -0.08
CA ILE A 148 0.59 11.14 -0.65
C ILE A 148 1.26 12.13 -1.58
N THR A 149 0.97 12.02 -2.87
CA THR A 149 1.50 12.90 -3.92
C THR A 149 0.45 13.92 -4.42
N THR A 150 -0.81 13.50 -4.49
CA THR A 150 -1.89 14.34 -5.05
C THR A 150 -2.13 15.56 -4.16
N GLY A 151 -2.04 16.77 -4.74
CA GLY A 151 -2.20 18.03 -4.01
C GLY A 151 -0.98 18.42 -3.16
N MET A 152 0.10 17.64 -3.17
CA MET A 152 1.31 17.89 -2.37
C MET A 152 2.41 18.63 -3.14
N GLY A 153 2.28 18.79 -4.45
CA GLY A 153 3.17 19.64 -5.25
C GLY A 153 3.05 21.12 -4.90
N HIS A 154 4.12 21.90 -5.12
CA HIS A 154 4.19 23.28 -4.63
C HIS A 154 3.16 24.24 -5.24
N LEU A 155 2.60 23.89 -6.39
CA LEU A 155 1.56 24.66 -7.09
C LEU A 155 0.19 23.97 -7.06
N ALA A 156 0.08 22.82 -6.39
CA ALA A 156 -1.04 21.89 -6.52
C ALA A 156 -2.24 22.20 -5.60
N SER A 157 -2.19 23.30 -4.84
CA SER A 157 -3.28 23.67 -3.93
C SER A 157 -3.43 25.19 -3.92
N PRO A 158 -4.55 25.79 -4.32
CA PRO A 158 -4.89 27.14 -3.92
C PRO A 158 -5.33 27.14 -2.44
N PRO A 159 -4.81 28.03 -1.56
CA PRO A 159 -3.88 29.10 -1.83
C PRO A 159 -2.46 28.72 -1.36
N ALA A 160 -1.70 27.98 -2.16
CA ALA A 160 -0.25 27.97 -2.06
C ALA A 160 0.19 29.37 -2.52
N LEU A 161 0.29 30.28 -1.55
CA LEU A 161 0.57 31.70 -1.78
C LEU A 161 2.02 31.92 -2.23
N ASP A 162 2.91 30.95 -1.98
CA ASP A 162 4.32 30.94 -2.38
C ASP A 162 4.79 29.49 -2.56
N ILE A 163 5.62 29.22 -3.58
CA ILE A 163 6.29 27.94 -3.84
C ILE A 163 7.14 27.43 -2.67
N ARG A 164 7.41 28.27 -1.67
CA ARG A 164 8.16 27.98 -0.44
C ARG A 164 7.29 27.76 0.79
N VAL A 165 5.99 28.07 0.73
CA VAL A 165 5.10 28.01 1.90
C VAL A 165 4.00 26.96 1.65
N PRO A 166 3.98 25.86 2.41
CA PRO A 166 2.93 24.87 2.27
C PRO A 166 1.59 25.42 2.73
N SER A 167 0.52 25.02 2.05
CA SER A 167 -0.85 25.23 2.57
C SER A 167 -1.07 24.46 3.86
N ALA A 168 -2.04 24.89 4.67
CA ALA A 168 -2.42 24.20 5.90
C ALA A 168 -2.74 22.71 5.67
N ARG A 169 -3.43 22.39 4.57
CA ARG A 169 -3.74 21.01 4.20
C ARG A 169 -2.48 20.18 3.96
N GLN A 170 -1.51 20.72 3.23
CA GLN A 170 -0.22 20.06 2.96
C GLN A 170 0.57 19.85 4.26
N ALA A 171 0.60 20.87 5.13
CA ALA A 171 1.23 20.75 6.44
C ALA A 171 0.59 19.65 7.29
N MET A 172 -0.74 19.54 7.34
CA MET A 172 -1.42 18.47 8.09
C MET A 172 -1.08 17.08 7.54
N ILE A 173 -1.10 16.90 6.22
CA ILE A 173 -0.76 15.61 5.56
C ILE A 173 0.71 15.22 5.79
N GLY A 174 1.63 16.19 5.72
CA GLY A 174 3.06 15.93 5.83
C GLY A 174 3.56 15.76 7.27
N THR A 175 2.87 16.32 8.26
CA THR A 175 3.31 16.30 9.67
C THR A 175 2.59 15.27 10.53
N HIS A 176 1.35 14.89 10.19
CA HIS A 176 0.51 14.05 11.05
C HIS A 176 0.10 12.73 10.38
N PRO A 177 0.46 11.56 10.94
CA PRO A 177 0.21 10.26 10.30
C PRO A 177 -1.27 9.97 10.07
N LEU A 178 -2.14 10.32 11.04
CA LEU A 178 -3.60 10.14 10.86
C LEU A 178 -4.20 10.98 9.72
N PHE A 179 -3.72 12.20 9.48
CA PHE A 179 -4.16 13.01 8.32
C PHE A 179 -3.59 12.48 7.02
N ASN A 180 -2.35 11.98 7.04
CA ASN A 180 -1.71 11.33 5.90
C ASN A 180 -2.51 10.09 5.45
N LEU A 181 -2.87 9.22 6.39
CA LEU A 181 -3.65 8.01 6.15
C LEU A 181 -5.10 8.33 5.73
N ALA A 182 -5.74 9.32 6.36
CA ALA A 182 -7.07 9.78 5.95
C ALA A 182 -7.08 10.30 4.51
N GLU A 183 -6.05 11.06 4.12
CA GLU A 183 -5.91 11.54 2.75
C GLU A 183 -5.68 10.42 1.75
N GLY A 184 -4.86 9.42 2.09
CA GLY A 184 -4.67 8.28 1.19
C GLY A 184 -5.94 7.42 1.06
N ILE A 185 -6.73 7.26 2.12
CA ILE A 185 -8.07 6.65 2.03
C ILE A 185 -8.99 7.50 1.14
N ARG A 186 -8.99 8.83 1.28
CA ARG A 186 -9.78 9.74 0.42
C ARG A 186 -9.39 9.57 -1.05
N ILE A 187 -8.10 9.55 -1.36
CA ILE A 187 -7.58 9.33 -2.72
C ILE A 187 -7.97 7.94 -3.23
N PHE A 188 -7.85 6.90 -2.41
CA PHE A 188 -8.20 5.53 -2.81
C PHE A 188 -9.70 5.40 -3.10
N ALA A 189 -10.55 6.04 -2.31
CA ALA A 189 -11.98 6.16 -2.57
C ALA A 189 -12.28 6.93 -3.86
N ASP A 190 -11.54 8.00 -4.16
CA ASP A 190 -11.64 8.70 -5.44
C ASP A 190 -11.22 7.82 -6.63
N LYS A 191 -10.20 6.96 -6.45
CA LYS A 191 -9.80 5.99 -7.49
C LYS A 191 -10.90 4.96 -7.73
N TRP A 192 -11.53 4.44 -6.67
CA TRP A 192 -12.70 3.57 -6.78
C TRP A 192 -13.86 4.26 -7.49
N ASN A 193 -14.22 5.46 -7.05
CA ASN A 193 -15.32 6.27 -7.59
C ASN A 193 -15.03 6.86 -8.98
N SER A 194 -13.86 6.59 -9.57
CA SER A 194 -13.56 6.98 -10.95
C SER A 194 -14.12 6.00 -11.98
N ALA A 195 -14.55 4.82 -11.54
CA ALA A 195 -15.32 3.89 -12.35
C ALA A 195 -16.82 4.15 -12.16
N PRO A 196 -17.62 4.17 -13.24
CA PRO A 196 -17.29 3.71 -14.59
C PRO A 196 -16.90 4.81 -15.58
N GLU A 197 -16.71 6.06 -15.16
CA GLU A 197 -16.50 7.19 -16.08
C GLU A 197 -15.09 7.21 -16.71
N PHE A 198 -14.08 6.88 -15.91
CA PHE A 198 -12.67 6.96 -16.26
C PHE A 198 -11.89 5.69 -15.97
N ARG A 199 -12.50 4.71 -15.30
CA ARG A 199 -11.89 3.40 -15.02
C ARG A 199 -12.86 2.26 -15.28
N PRO A 200 -12.34 1.05 -15.59
CA PRO A 200 -13.16 -0.14 -15.69
C PRO A 200 -13.71 -0.56 -14.33
N VAL A 201 -14.76 -1.37 -14.35
CA VAL A 201 -15.38 -1.96 -13.16
C VAL A 201 -14.93 -3.41 -13.06
N ALA A 202 -14.35 -3.78 -11.92
CA ALA A 202 -14.13 -5.17 -11.57
C ALA A 202 -15.36 -5.68 -10.80
N GLY A 203 -15.79 -6.90 -11.13
CA GLY A 203 -16.89 -7.56 -10.46
C GLY A 203 -18.21 -6.83 -10.56
N ASN A 204 -18.89 -6.70 -9.42
CA ASN A 204 -20.16 -6.00 -9.29
C ASN A 204 -19.99 -4.62 -8.67
N GLY A 205 -18.75 -4.10 -8.58
CA GLY A 205 -18.46 -2.86 -7.88
C GLY A 205 -18.94 -2.90 -6.43
N ASP A 206 -18.73 -4.01 -5.75
CA ASP A 206 -19.05 -4.22 -4.34
C ASP A 206 -17.84 -3.85 -3.45
N PRO A 207 -17.90 -2.76 -2.66
CA PRO A 207 -16.82 -2.38 -1.78
C PRO A 207 -16.42 -3.45 -0.75
N ALA A 208 -17.31 -4.38 -0.43
CA ALA A 208 -17.02 -5.49 0.49
C ALA A 208 -16.19 -6.61 -0.16
N ALA A 209 -16.16 -6.69 -1.48
CA ALA A 209 -15.39 -7.67 -2.24
C ALA A 209 -13.96 -7.16 -2.49
N LEU A 210 -12.96 -7.79 -1.87
CA LEU A 210 -11.54 -7.40 -1.97
C LEU A 210 -11.05 -7.37 -3.44
N GLU A 211 -11.54 -8.29 -4.27
CA GLU A 211 -11.18 -8.40 -5.67
C GLU A 211 -11.78 -7.30 -6.56
N ASP A 212 -12.92 -6.71 -6.17
CA ASP A 212 -13.56 -5.61 -6.92
C ASP A 212 -12.72 -4.33 -6.86
N TRP A 213 -11.79 -4.23 -5.89
CA TRP A 213 -10.87 -3.10 -5.75
C TRP A 213 -9.71 -3.09 -6.75
N TYR A 214 -9.56 -4.12 -7.59
CA TYR A 214 -8.38 -4.33 -8.43
C TYR A 214 -7.96 -3.09 -9.23
N TYR A 215 -8.91 -2.43 -9.90
CA TYR A 215 -8.62 -1.23 -10.70
C TYR A 215 -8.39 0.03 -9.87
N ALA A 216 -8.97 0.12 -8.67
CA ALA A 216 -8.68 1.19 -7.73
C ALA A 216 -7.25 1.06 -7.18
N VAL A 217 -6.81 -0.17 -6.85
CA VAL A 217 -5.44 -0.48 -6.41
C VAL A 217 -4.44 -0.10 -7.51
N TRP A 218 -4.66 -0.56 -8.74
CA TRP A 218 -3.82 -0.15 -9.87
C TRP A 218 -3.81 1.38 -10.08
N SER A 219 -4.96 2.03 -9.89
CA SER A 219 -5.11 3.47 -10.05
C SER A 219 -4.43 4.29 -8.96
N TYR A 220 -4.18 3.73 -7.78
CA TYR A 220 -3.49 4.43 -6.69
C TYR A 220 -2.05 4.76 -7.10
N ASN A 221 -1.33 3.79 -7.67
CA ASN A 221 0.03 3.99 -8.16
C ASN A 221 0.11 4.78 -9.48
N GLY A 222 -0.90 4.71 -10.35
CA GLY A 222 -0.94 5.54 -11.57
C GLY A 222 -1.63 4.96 -12.80
N PHE A 223 -2.28 3.79 -12.71
CA PHE A 223 -2.98 3.13 -13.83
C PHE A 223 -2.19 3.08 -15.15
N ALA A 224 -0.88 2.82 -15.06
CA ALA A 224 0.02 2.80 -16.22
C ALA A 224 0.28 1.37 -16.72
N PHE A 225 0.62 1.22 -18.01
CA PHE A 225 0.86 -0.09 -18.63
C PHE A 225 2.04 -0.86 -18.03
N ILE A 226 3.01 -0.17 -17.42
CA ILE A 226 4.13 -0.81 -16.70
C ILE A 226 3.65 -1.70 -15.52
N ASN A 227 2.45 -1.44 -15.01
CA ASN A 227 1.77 -2.20 -13.97
C ASN A 227 0.75 -3.20 -14.54
N HIS A 228 0.70 -3.37 -15.86
CA HIS A 228 -0.14 -4.38 -16.48
C HIS A 228 0.43 -5.78 -16.14
N PRO A 229 -0.39 -6.75 -15.66
CA PRO A 229 0.11 -8.07 -15.24
C PRO A 229 0.72 -8.87 -16.40
N LEU A 230 0.26 -8.62 -17.63
CA LEU A 230 0.85 -9.17 -18.87
C LEU A 230 1.88 -8.26 -19.54
N HIS A 231 2.49 -7.33 -18.81
CA HIS A 231 3.54 -6.49 -19.37
C HIS A 231 4.74 -7.35 -19.82
N PRO A 232 5.27 -7.18 -21.05
CA PRO A 232 6.29 -8.07 -21.62
C PRO A 232 7.59 -8.20 -20.82
N ASN A 233 7.93 -7.18 -20.03
CA ASN A 233 9.11 -7.22 -19.16
C ASN A 233 8.90 -8.01 -17.85
N ARG A 234 7.73 -8.62 -17.65
CA ARG A 234 7.44 -9.42 -16.45
C ARG A 234 7.64 -10.90 -16.74
N ASN A 235 8.39 -11.58 -15.88
CA ASN A 235 8.56 -13.02 -16.01
C ASN A 235 7.24 -13.73 -15.66
N PRO A 236 6.64 -14.52 -16.58
CA PRO A 236 5.38 -15.21 -16.32
C PRO A 236 5.49 -16.29 -15.23
N LEU A 237 6.70 -16.74 -14.90
CA LEU A 237 6.95 -17.73 -13.86
C LEU A 237 6.99 -17.13 -12.43
N ARG A 238 6.81 -15.80 -12.29
CA ARG A 238 6.85 -15.12 -10.98
C ARG A 238 5.76 -15.56 -10.00
N GLY A 239 4.70 -16.20 -10.51
CA GLY A 239 3.52 -16.51 -9.72
C GLY A 239 2.51 -15.36 -9.73
N GLU A 240 1.47 -15.50 -8.91
CA GLU A 240 0.31 -14.59 -8.94
C GLU A 240 0.50 -13.34 -8.09
N VAL A 241 1.24 -13.43 -6.98
CA VAL A 241 1.38 -12.33 -6.03
C VAL A 241 2.78 -12.29 -5.42
N TRP A 242 3.18 -11.12 -4.98
CA TRP A 242 4.41 -10.92 -4.21
C TRP A 242 4.31 -11.59 -2.85
N HIS A 243 5.36 -12.29 -2.44
CA HIS A 243 5.43 -12.98 -1.15
C HIS A 243 5.57 -12.04 0.06
N CYS A 244 5.59 -10.71 -0.14
CA CYS A 244 5.74 -9.70 0.92
C CYS A 244 6.89 -9.99 1.90
N ASN A 245 8.02 -10.47 1.37
CA ASN A 245 9.19 -10.87 2.16
C ASN A 245 9.03 -12.08 3.10
N ASP A 246 7.91 -12.81 3.04
CA ASP A 246 7.70 -14.06 3.76
C ASP A 246 8.54 -15.19 3.12
N PRO A 247 9.47 -15.81 3.86
CA PRO A 247 10.30 -16.88 3.34
C PRO A 247 9.57 -18.20 3.08
N ASN A 248 8.35 -18.33 3.60
CA ASN A 248 7.54 -19.53 3.44
C ASN A 248 6.54 -19.41 2.28
N ALA A 249 6.50 -18.27 1.60
CA ALA A 249 5.57 -18.02 0.52
C ALA A 249 6.20 -18.33 -0.87
N PRO A 250 5.38 -18.71 -1.87
CA PRO A 250 5.87 -19.03 -3.20
C PRO A 250 6.70 -17.91 -3.83
N GLY A 251 7.71 -18.29 -4.59
CA GLY A 251 8.58 -17.33 -5.30
C GLY A 251 9.66 -16.66 -4.43
N PHE A 252 9.66 -16.87 -3.10
CA PHE A 252 10.65 -16.28 -2.22
C PHE A 252 12.08 -16.62 -2.64
N GLY A 253 12.91 -15.59 -2.66
CA GLY A 253 14.30 -15.62 -3.08
C GLY A 253 14.49 -15.77 -4.59
N THR A 254 13.55 -16.33 -5.33
CA THR A 254 13.64 -16.51 -6.80
C THR A 254 13.26 -15.24 -7.53
N PHE A 255 12.21 -14.57 -7.06
CA PHE A 255 11.73 -13.31 -7.58
C PHE A 255 11.93 -12.22 -6.53
N THR A 256 12.09 -11.00 -7.00
CA THR A 256 12.36 -9.81 -6.21
C THR A 256 11.19 -8.83 -6.32
N TRP A 257 11.21 -7.79 -5.49
CA TRP A 257 10.21 -6.72 -5.54
C TRP A 257 10.00 -6.14 -6.94
N GLY A 258 11.06 -6.02 -7.75
CA GLY A 258 10.99 -5.43 -9.09
C GLY A 258 10.23 -6.30 -10.12
N ASP A 259 10.05 -7.58 -9.84
CA ASP A 259 9.42 -8.54 -10.75
C ASP A 259 7.90 -8.43 -10.77
N TYR A 260 7.30 -7.88 -9.72
CA TYR A 260 5.84 -7.84 -9.53
C TYR A 260 5.25 -6.45 -9.83
N THR A 261 4.04 -6.43 -10.37
CA THR A 261 3.26 -5.21 -10.54
C THR A 261 2.76 -4.67 -9.20
N TYR A 262 2.25 -3.44 -9.18
CA TYR A 262 1.74 -2.83 -7.95
C TYR A 262 0.60 -3.65 -7.31
N GLN A 263 -0.32 -4.16 -8.12
CA GLN A 263 -1.46 -4.96 -7.68
C GLN A 263 -0.95 -6.27 -7.05
N GLU A 264 -0.02 -6.95 -7.71
CA GLU A 264 0.58 -8.19 -7.22
C GLU A 264 1.31 -7.98 -5.88
N LYS A 265 1.89 -6.79 -5.66
CA LYS A 265 2.50 -6.39 -4.37
C LYS A 265 1.46 -6.19 -3.28
N VAL A 266 0.42 -5.43 -3.56
CA VAL A 266 -0.64 -5.13 -2.59
C VAL A 266 -1.39 -6.40 -2.20
N TYR A 267 -1.96 -7.13 -3.16
CA TYR A 267 -2.66 -8.39 -2.87
C TYR A 267 -1.73 -9.44 -2.27
N GLY A 268 -0.46 -9.44 -2.65
CA GLY A 268 0.57 -10.26 -2.02
C GLY A 268 0.78 -9.97 -0.55
N CYS A 269 0.83 -8.70 -0.15
CA CYS A 269 0.92 -8.30 1.25
C CYS A 269 -0.41 -8.43 2.02
N VAL A 270 -1.55 -8.51 1.35
CA VAL A 270 -2.81 -8.96 1.99
C VAL A 270 -2.73 -10.46 2.33
N ARG A 271 -2.24 -11.28 1.40
CA ARG A 271 -2.13 -12.73 1.58
C ARG A 271 -1.01 -13.14 2.52
N TYR A 272 0.13 -12.47 2.44
CA TYR A 272 1.33 -12.76 3.22
C TYR A 272 1.78 -11.54 4.03
N PRO A 273 0.99 -11.03 5.00
CA PRO A 273 1.35 -9.82 5.73
C PRO A 273 2.76 -9.91 6.33
N PRO A 274 3.51 -8.80 6.37
CA PRO A 274 4.84 -8.76 6.97
C PRO A 274 4.77 -8.99 8.48
N VAL A 275 5.93 -9.28 9.07
CA VAL A 275 6.15 -9.21 10.53
C VAL A 275 6.82 -7.87 10.88
N PRO A 276 6.71 -7.38 12.13
CA PRO A 276 7.41 -6.18 12.57
C PRO A 276 8.91 -6.24 12.27
N LYS A 277 9.55 -5.09 12.01
CA LYS A 277 10.99 -5.02 11.69
C LYS A 277 11.81 -5.70 12.78
N GLY A 278 12.81 -6.49 12.38
CA GLY A 278 13.65 -7.29 13.28
C GLY A 278 13.01 -8.57 13.84
N GLN A 279 11.73 -8.84 13.57
CA GLN A 279 11.07 -10.09 13.98
C GLN A 279 11.21 -11.18 12.91
N SER A 280 11.11 -12.44 13.34
CA SER A 280 11.16 -13.60 12.46
C SER A 280 9.77 -14.03 11.99
N TYR A 281 9.69 -14.54 10.77
CA TYR A 281 8.45 -15.12 10.25
C TYR A 281 8.12 -16.43 10.96
N PRO A 282 6.85 -16.67 11.33
CA PRO A 282 6.46 -17.95 11.89
C PRO A 282 6.61 -19.06 10.84
N PRO A 283 6.92 -20.31 11.22
CA PRO A 283 6.87 -21.43 10.28
C PRO A 283 5.46 -21.63 9.71
N PRO A 284 5.35 -22.17 8.47
CA PRO A 284 4.09 -22.37 7.77
C PRO A 284 3.18 -23.31 8.54
N LEU A 285 1.87 -23.28 8.35
CA LEU A 285 0.97 -24.27 8.97
C LEU A 285 0.98 -25.60 8.21
N ALA A 286 0.67 -26.71 8.89
CA ALA A 286 0.46 -27.98 8.20
C ALA A 286 -0.88 -27.97 7.46
N PRO A 287 -0.99 -28.59 6.26
CA PRO A 287 -2.26 -28.69 5.55
C PRO A 287 -3.35 -29.30 6.45
N GLY A 288 -4.47 -28.60 6.59
CA GLY A 288 -5.61 -29.06 7.41
C GLY A 288 -5.43 -29.00 8.93
N SER A 289 -4.35 -28.41 9.45
CA SER A 289 -4.15 -28.24 10.90
C SER A 289 -4.10 -26.77 11.33
N PRO A 290 -4.81 -26.38 12.40
CA PRO A 290 -4.65 -25.06 12.99
C PRO A 290 -3.37 -24.94 13.84
N THR A 291 -2.63 -26.04 14.05
CA THR A 291 -1.40 -26.05 14.85
C THR A 291 -0.15 -25.92 13.99
N GLN A 292 0.83 -25.22 14.52
CA GLN A 292 2.14 -25.01 13.89
C GLN A 292 2.88 -26.36 13.77
N PRO A 293 3.40 -26.71 12.58
CA PRO A 293 4.30 -27.85 12.42
C PRO A 293 5.59 -27.61 13.22
N PRO A 294 6.35 -28.68 13.52
CA PRO A 294 7.67 -28.54 14.14
C PRO A 294 8.53 -27.53 13.37
N SER A 295 9.33 -26.75 14.10
CA SER A 295 10.15 -25.67 13.55
C SER A 295 10.95 -26.11 12.33
N SER A 296 10.94 -25.29 11.27
CA SER A 296 11.72 -25.53 10.05
C SER A 296 13.23 -25.54 10.39
N PRO A 297 14.05 -26.34 9.69
CA PRO A 297 15.44 -26.56 10.09
C PRO A 297 16.26 -25.27 9.95
N SER A 298 17.19 -25.08 10.89
CA SER A 298 18.29 -24.12 10.81
C SER A 298 19.02 -24.23 9.46
N LEU A 299 19.69 -23.15 9.04
CA LEU A 299 20.59 -23.17 7.87
C LEU A 299 21.52 -24.38 7.92
N ALA A 300 21.83 -24.95 6.75
CA ALA A 300 22.78 -26.04 6.58
C ALA A 300 23.64 -25.82 5.33
N VAL A 301 24.83 -26.43 5.29
CA VAL A 301 25.69 -26.42 4.10
C VAL A 301 24.94 -27.05 2.92
N GLY A 302 24.98 -26.36 1.77
CA GLY A 302 24.22 -26.70 0.57
C GLY A 302 22.90 -25.93 0.43
N ASP A 303 22.40 -25.30 1.49
CA ASP A 303 21.20 -24.47 1.40
C ASP A 303 21.44 -23.21 0.56
N THR A 304 20.37 -22.71 -0.07
CA THR A 304 20.33 -21.35 -0.58
C THR A 304 19.67 -20.44 0.44
N ALA A 305 20.26 -19.26 0.67
CA ALA A 305 19.72 -18.23 1.54
C ALA A 305 19.65 -16.87 0.82
N VAL A 306 18.86 -15.95 1.36
CA VAL A 306 18.71 -14.57 0.89
C VAL A 306 19.13 -13.63 2.01
N VAL A 307 19.87 -12.58 1.64
CA VAL A 307 20.27 -11.51 2.57
C VAL A 307 19.07 -10.68 2.98
N ARG A 308 18.86 -10.49 4.29
CA ARG A 308 17.86 -9.61 4.91
C ARG A 308 18.52 -8.82 6.02
N ALA A 309 18.92 -7.59 5.72
CA ALA A 309 19.67 -6.71 6.62
C ALA A 309 18.99 -5.34 6.79
N ASP A 310 17.65 -5.31 6.76
CA ASP A 310 16.81 -4.15 7.05
C ASP A 310 17.20 -2.88 6.27
N GLY A 311 17.32 -3.00 4.95
CA GLY A 311 17.72 -1.93 4.03
C GLY A 311 19.22 -1.67 3.97
N GLN A 312 20.02 -2.32 4.83
CA GLN A 312 21.48 -2.30 4.77
C GLN A 312 22.01 -3.47 3.94
N CYS A 313 23.30 -3.40 3.61
CA CYS A 313 24.00 -4.53 2.99
C CYS A 313 24.63 -5.42 4.08
N LEU A 314 24.73 -6.73 3.79
CA LEU A 314 25.36 -7.71 4.67
C LEU A 314 26.84 -7.85 4.36
N ASN A 315 27.67 -7.55 5.35
CA ASN A 315 29.12 -7.71 5.25
C ASN A 315 29.52 -9.19 5.09
N VAL A 316 30.39 -9.46 4.12
CA VAL A 316 31.07 -10.74 3.91
C VAL A 316 32.52 -10.56 4.37
N ARG A 317 32.98 -11.39 5.29
CA ARG A 317 34.28 -11.25 5.97
C ARG A 317 35.22 -12.42 5.62
N PRO A 318 36.54 -12.25 5.70
CA PRO A 318 37.47 -13.37 5.45
C PRO A 318 37.39 -14.46 6.52
N ALA A 319 37.01 -14.11 7.76
CA ALA A 319 36.75 -15.02 8.88
C ALA A 319 35.63 -14.41 9.76
N PRO A 320 34.99 -15.20 10.66
CA PRO A 320 34.04 -14.66 11.63
C PRO A 320 34.59 -13.45 12.39
N ALA A 321 33.77 -12.41 12.54
CA ALA A 321 34.11 -11.12 13.17
C ALA A 321 35.30 -10.34 12.56
N ALA A 322 35.99 -10.85 11.53
CA ALA A 322 37.18 -10.21 10.97
C ALA A 322 36.88 -8.89 10.25
N ASN A 323 37.68 -7.86 10.52
CA ASN A 323 37.64 -6.56 9.86
C ASN A 323 38.97 -6.31 9.09
N PRO A 324 38.94 -5.62 7.94
CA PRO A 324 37.76 -5.13 7.22
C PRO A 324 36.97 -6.24 6.50
N PRO A 325 35.70 -6.01 6.12
CA PRO A 325 34.94 -6.95 5.27
C PRO A 325 35.52 -7.02 3.84
N LEU A 326 35.35 -8.16 3.17
CA LEU A 326 35.69 -8.39 1.76
C LEU A 326 34.77 -7.62 0.83
N THR A 327 33.47 -7.64 1.13
CA THR A 327 32.44 -6.91 0.37
C THR A 327 31.19 -6.76 1.23
N CYS A 328 30.21 -6.02 0.70
CA CYS A 328 28.89 -5.87 1.29
C CYS A 328 27.83 -6.31 0.27
N LEU A 329 27.07 -7.35 0.60
CA LEU A 329 26.02 -7.89 -0.26
C LEU A 329 24.73 -7.09 -0.05
N PRO A 330 24.12 -6.50 -1.09
CA PRO A 330 22.84 -5.82 -0.96
C PRO A 330 21.73 -6.73 -0.41
N GLU A 331 20.72 -6.15 0.23
CA GLU A 331 19.50 -6.88 0.61
C GLU A 331 18.87 -7.57 -0.62
N GLY A 332 18.35 -8.78 -0.42
CA GLY A 332 17.80 -9.61 -1.50
C GLY A 332 18.84 -10.45 -2.25
N THR A 333 20.15 -10.28 -1.99
CA THR A 333 21.19 -11.10 -2.63
C THR A 333 21.02 -12.58 -2.26
N ARG A 334 20.96 -13.46 -3.25
CA ARG A 334 21.02 -14.93 -3.06
C ARG A 334 22.45 -15.38 -2.80
N VAL A 335 22.61 -16.26 -1.83
CA VAL A 335 23.88 -16.93 -1.52
C VAL A 335 23.68 -18.42 -1.29
N THR A 336 24.72 -19.21 -1.52
CA THR A 336 24.79 -20.61 -1.11
C THR A 336 25.60 -20.72 0.16
N ILE A 337 25.08 -21.48 1.13
CA ILE A 337 25.80 -21.82 2.36
C ILE A 337 26.85 -22.88 2.02
N VAL A 338 28.13 -22.58 2.22
CA VAL A 338 29.25 -23.46 1.86
C VAL A 338 30.07 -23.92 3.07
N GLY A 339 29.82 -23.37 4.26
CA GLY A 339 30.49 -23.76 5.50
C GLY A 339 29.85 -23.14 6.74
N GLY A 340 30.24 -23.60 7.93
CA GLY A 340 29.61 -23.25 9.23
C GLY A 340 28.68 -24.35 9.77
N PRO A 341 27.95 -24.10 10.88
CA PRO A 341 27.96 -22.86 11.66
C PRO A 341 29.23 -22.70 12.51
N GLN A 342 29.59 -21.46 12.83
CA GLN A 342 30.57 -21.12 13.86
C GLN A 342 30.02 -20.04 14.77
N ASP A 343 29.89 -20.32 16.07
CA ASP A 343 29.46 -19.31 17.04
C ASP A 343 30.66 -18.50 17.54
N LEU A 344 30.59 -17.18 17.40
CA LEU A 344 31.60 -16.24 17.88
C LEU A 344 30.93 -14.94 18.31
N ASP A 345 31.27 -14.46 19.51
CA ASP A 345 30.74 -13.22 20.11
C ASP A 345 29.20 -13.17 20.17
N GLY A 346 28.57 -14.33 20.40
CA GLY A 346 27.10 -14.45 20.47
C GLY A 346 26.40 -14.40 19.11
N ILE A 347 27.16 -14.41 18.01
CA ILE A 347 26.63 -14.43 16.64
C ILE A 347 26.98 -15.79 16.01
N THR A 348 25.99 -16.43 15.39
CA THR A 348 26.22 -17.62 14.56
C THR A 348 26.66 -17.19 13.16
N TRP A 349 27.88 -17.54 12.78
CA TRP A 349 28.48 -17.21 11.49
C TRP A 349 28.36 -18.38 10.50
N TRP A 350 28.05 -18.03 9.25
CA TRP A 350 27.98 -18.95 8.13
C TRP A 350 28.91 -18.51 7.02
N GLN A 351 29.61 -19.47 6.42
CA GLN A 351 30.37 -19.22 5.21
C GLN A 351 29.42 -19.29 4.01
N VAL A 352 29.37 -18.22 3.25
CA VAL A 352 28.46 -18.01 2.12
C VAL A 352 29.24 -17.73 0.84
N THR A 353 28.65 -18.06 -0.30
CA THR A 353 29.14 -17.64 -1.61
C THR A 353 28.00 -17.13 -2.49
N ASN A 354 28.25 -16.09 -3.28
CA ASN A 354 27.36 -15.67 -4.38
C ASN A 354 27.93 -16.05 -5.77
N GLY A 355 28.95 -16.91 -5.80
CA GLY A 355 29.69 -17.28 -7.02
C GLY A 355 30.83 -16.33 -7.38
N GLN A 356 30.83 -15.09 -6.89
CA GLN A 356 31.91 -14.11 -7.10
C GLN A 356 32.80 -13.95 -5.87
N VAL A 357 32.19 -13.93 -4.67
CA VAL A 357 32.88 -13.80 -3.39
C VAL A 357 32.47 -14.94 -2.48
N THR A 358 33.42 -15.47 -1.71
CA THR A 358 33.19 -16.48 -0.68
C THR A 358 33.79 -15.98 0.63
N GLY A 359 33.01 -15.99 1.70
CA GLY A 359 33.44 -15.52 3.02
C GLY A 359 32.37 -15.72 4.08
N TRP A 360 32.56 -15.17 5.27
CA TRP A 360 31.72 -15.36 6.45
C TRP A 360 30.78 -14.19 6.69
N SER A 361 29.50 -14.50 6.94
CA SER A 361 28.46 -13.52 7.27
C SER A 361 27.64 -13.96 8.47
N ALA A 362 27.03 -13.00 9.17
CA ALA A 362 26.18 -13.27 10.34
C ALA A 362 24.86 -13.92 9.91
N GLY A 363 24.55 -15.08 10.49
CA GLY A 363 23.41 -15.93 10.13
C GLY A 363 22.05 -15.31 10.39
N GLN A 364 21.95 -14.39 11.35
CA GLN A 364 20.70 -13.67 11.66
C GLN A 364 20.16 -12.84 10.48
N TYR A 365 21.03 -12.50 9.51
CA TYR A 365 20.65 -11.76 8.30
C TYR A 365 20.53 -12.67 7.06
N LEU A 366 20.56 -14.00 7.25
CA LEU A 366 20.44 -14.99 6.19
C LEU A 366 19.15 -15.77 6.38
N VAL A 367 18.27 -15.68 5.40
CA VAL A 367 16.98 -16.38 5.43
C VAL A 367 16.99 -17.50 4.40
N LYS A 368 16.85 -18.74 4.87
CA LYS A 368 16.78 -19.92 4.01
C LYS A 368 15.67 -19.78 2.97
N VAL A 369 15.98 -20.03 1.71
CA VAL A 369 14.98 -20.18 0.66
C VAL A 369 14.29 -21.52 0.88
N GLN A 370 13.02 -21.48 1.26
CA GLN A 370 12.22 -22.69 1.36
C GLN A 370 11.83 -23.18 -0.04
N PRO A 371 11.66 -24.50 -0.25
CA PRO A 371 10.89 -24.99 -1.38
C PRO A 371 9.52 -24.30 -1.41
N PRO A 372 8.90 -24.10 -2.59
CA PRO A 372 7.54 -23.56 -2.66
C PRO A 372 6.62 -24.37 -1.72
N PRO A 373 5.79 -23.72 -0.89
CA PRO A 373 4.82 -24.44 -0.07
C PRO A 373 3.87 -25.24 -0.97
N ALA A 374 3.19 -26.24 -0.40
CA ALA A 374 2.02 -26.82 -1.06
C ALA A 374 1.05 -25.69 -1.42
N ALA A 375 0.44 -25.76 -2.61
CA ALA A 375 -0.34 -24.65 -3.20
C ALA A 375 -1.49 -24.15 -2.31
N ASP A 376 -1.89 -24.93 -1.32
CA ASP A 376 -3.01 -24.78 -0.39
C ASP A 376 -2.59 -24.58 1.09
N ALA A 377 -1.29 -24.46 1.40
CA ALA A 377 -0.86 -24.27 2.78
C ALA A 377 -1.31 -22.89 3.33
N PRO A 378 -2.04 -22.83 4.46
CA PRO A 378 -2.49 -21.56 5.00
C PRO A 378 -1.33 -20.77 5.60
N VAL A 379 -1.43 -19.44 5.49
CA VAL A 379 -0.43 -18.52 6.05
C VAL A 379 -0.60 -18.45 7.55
N ASN A 380 0.49 -18.66 8.29
CA ASN A 380 0.46 -18.60 9.75
C ASN A 380 0.25 -17.14 10.21
N PRO A 381 -0.85 -16.82 10.93
CA PRO A 381 -1.17 -15.46 11.35
C PRO A 381 -0.33 -14.95 12.52
N ALA A 382 0.40 -15.83 13.22
CA ALA A 382 1.14 -15.45 14.42
C ALA A 382 2.24 -14.41 14.13
N GLY A 383 2.29 -13.33 14.92
CA GLY A 383 3.33 -12.30 14.82
C GLY A 383 3.26 -11.40 13.58
N ARG A 384 2.23 -11.57 12.73
CA ARG A 384 1.98 -10.72 11.57
C ARG A 384 1.52 -9.34 12.00
N MET A 385 1.85 -8.32 11.22
CA MET A 385 1.43 -6.93 11.46
C MET A 385 -0.09 -6.75 11.33
N TRP A 386 -0.74 -7.58 10.52
CA TRP A 386 -2.20 -7.75 10.45
C TRP A 386 -2.54 -9.19 10.03
N PRO A 387 -3.78 -9.68 10.26
CA PRO A 387 -4.16 -11.04 9.88
C PRO A 387 -4.03 -11.29 8.35
N PRO A 388 -3.48 -12.43 7.91
CA PRO A 388 -3.49 -12.82 6.50
C PRO A 388 -4.91 -13.08 6.02
N LEU A 389 -5.22 -12.65 4.80
CA LEU A 389 -6.50 -12.94 4.15
C LEU A 389 -6.30 -13.68 2.83
N GLU A 390 -7.21 -14.59 2.53
CA GLU A 390 -7.31 -15.16 1.19
C GLU A 390 -7.85 -14.10 0.23
N VAL A 391 -7.19 -13.96 -0.91
CA VAL A 391 -7.55 -13.06 -2.00
C VAL A 391 -7.15 -13.69 -3.32
N ALA A 392 -8.00 -13.58 -4.32
CA ALA A 392 -7.74 -14.10 -5.66
C ALA A 392 -7.26 -12.98 -6.59
N MET A 393 -6.19 -13.24 -7.34
CA MET A 393 -5.84 -12.41 -8.49
C MET A 393 -6.76 -12.75 -9.68
N PRO A 394 -6.96 -11.82 -10.64
CA PRO A 394 -7.78 -12.07 -11.82
C PRO A 394 -7.34 -13.34 -12.57
N SER A 395 -8.23 -14.32 -12.67
CA SER A 395 -7.93 -15.62 -13.25
C SER A 395 -7.95 -15.57 -14.78
N LEU A 396 -6.76 -15.47 -15.39
CA LEU A 396 -6.60 -15.40 -16.85
C LEU A 396 -6.96 -16.71 -17.59
N SER A 397 -7.30 -17.78 -16.87
CA SER A 397 -7.87 -18.98 -17.46
C SER A 397 -9.34 -18.80 -17.84
N ALA A 398 -10.04 -17.85 -17.22
CA ALA A 398 -11.40 -17.50 -17.58
C ALA A 398 -11.43 -16.61 -18.84
N PRO A 399 -12.16 -16.97 -19.92
CA PRO A 399 -12.13 -16.22 -21.17
C PRO A 399 -12.51 -14.74 -21.05
N ALA A 400 -13.50 -14.41 -20.20
CA ALA A 400 -13.93 -13.03 -19.98
C ALA A 400 -12.83 -12.19 -19.31
N VAL A 401 -12.13 -12.77 -18.33
CA VAL A 401 -11.00 -12.11 -17.66
C VAL A 401 -9.81 -11.99 -18.63
N ALA A 402 -9.47 -13.05 -19.36
CA ALA A 402 -8.39 -13.01 -20.35
C ALA A 402 -8.61 -11.92 -21.42
N ALA A 403 -9.85 -11.75 -21.89
CA ALA A 403 -10.20 -10.71 -22.84
C ALA A 403 -10.03 -9.30 -22.23
N ALA A 404 -10.51 -9.09 -21.00
CA ALA A 404 -10.37 -7.82 -20.28
C ALA A 404 -8.91 -7.42 -20.01
N PHE A 405 -8.04 -8.41 -19.81
CA PHE A 405 -6.61 -8.21 -19.59
C PHE A 405 -5.77 -8.34 -20.85
N ALA A 406 -6.37 -8.42 -22.04
CA ALA A 406 -5.60 -8.40 -23.28
C ALA A 406 -4.85 -7.05 -23.39
N PRO A 407 -3.53 -7.03 -23.65
CA PRO A 407 -2.78 -5.78 -23.78
C PRO A 407 -3.39 -4.80 -24.80
N ALA A 408 -4.01 -5.31 -25.87
CA ALA A 408 -4.73 -4.51 -26.85
C ALA A 408 -5.95 -3.77 -26.25
N ALA A 409 -6.70 -4.40 -25.33
CA ALA A 409 -7.83 -3.77 -24.66
C ALA A 409 -7.37 -2.57 -23.82
N TYR A 410 -6.24 -2.71 -23.10
CA TYR A 410 -5.63 -1.60 -22.39
C TYR A 410 -5.21 -0.49 -23.36
N SER A 411 -4.48 -0.80 -24.43
CA SER A 411 -3.98 0.19 -25.39
C SER A 411 -5.11 1.00 -26.03
N GLU A 412 -6.17 0.33 -26.53
CA GLU A 412 -7.32 1.00 -27.13
C GLU A 412 -8.01 1.95 -26.12
N CYS A 413 -8.12 1.53 -24.88
CA CYS A 413 -8.71 2.35 -23.84
C CYS A 413 -7.81 3.52 -23.42
N ALA A 414 -6.50 3.30 -23.34
CA ALA A 414 -5.52 4.33 -23.04
C ALA A 414 -5.49 5.42 -24.13
N ASP A 415 -5.58 5.03 -25.41
CA ASP A 415 -5.63 5.96 -26.56
C ASP A 415 -6.86 6.87 -26.51
N ARG A 416 -7.95 6.40 -25.89
CA ARG A 416 -9.18 7.16 -25.63
C ARG A 416 -9.17 7.91 -24.30
N GLY A 417 -8.04 7.92 -23.58
CA GLY A 417 -7.93 8.52 -22.25
C GLY A 417 -8.86 7.87 -21.21
N PHE A 418 -9.22 6.60 -21.42
CA PHE A 418 -10.23 5.86 -20.66
C PHE A 418 -11.61 6.53 -20.61
N ALA A 419 -11.96 7.36 -21.59
CA ALA A 419 -13.28 7.99 -21.65
C ALA A 419 -14.41 6.95 -21.73
N GLY A 420 -15.38 7.05 -20.82
CA GLY A 420 -16.45 6.05 -20.64
C GLY A 420 -15.99 4.80 -19.87
N GLY A 421 -14.84 4.90 -19.19
CA GLY A 421 -14.23 3.92 -18.30
C GLY A 421 -14.01 2.54 -18.88
N CYS A 422 -13.85 2.41 -20.20
CA CYS A 422 -13.32 1.19 -20.82
C CYS A 422 -14.05 -0.11 -20.42
N ALA A 423 -15.32 -0.25 -20.80
CA ALA A 423 -16.09 -1.48 -20.53
C ALA A 423 -15.45 -2.76 -21.09
N ALA A 424 -14.59 -2.66 -22.11
CA ALA A 424 -13.83 -3.78 -22.66
C ALA A 424 -12.85 -4.41 -21.63
N MET A 425 -12.47 -3.66 -20.60
CA MET A 425 -11.64 -4.15 -19.49
C MET A 425 -12.48 -4.52 -18.26
N ASP A 426 -13.81 -4.47 -18.29
CA ASP A 426 -14.58 -5.00 -17.17
C ASP A 426 -14.39 -6.52 -17.08
N PHE A 427 -14.23 -7.05 -15.88
CA PHE A 427 -14.08 -8.50 -15.69
C PHE A 427 -14.85 -9.00 -14.46
N PRO A 428 -15.37 -10.24 -14.48
CA PRO A 428 -16.04 -10.81 -13.33
C PRO A 428 -15.04 -11.23 -12.26
N THR A 429 -15.32 -10.88 -11.00
CA THR A 429 -14.62 -11.37 -9.81
C THR A 429 -15.31 -12.58 -9.18
N THR A 430 -16.53 -12.89 -9.64
CA THR A 430 -17.29 -14.10 -9.30
C THR A 430 -17.41 -14.98 -10.54
N ILE A 431 -16.85 -16.19 -10.48
CA ILE A 431 -16.90 -17.18 -11.57
C ILE A 431 -17.25 -18.55 -10.95
N PRO A 432 -18.55 -18.82 -10.71
CA PRO A 432 -19.00 -20.00 -9.99
C PRO A 432 -18.56 -21.32 -10.63
N GLU A 433 -18.43 -21.35 -11.96
CA GLU A 433 -18.02 -22.52 -12.73
C GLU A 433 -16.57 -22.93 -12.44
N LEU A 434 -15.76 -21.98 -11.97
CA LEU A 434 -14.37 -22.19 -11.53
C LEU A 434 -14.24 -22.19 -10.01
N GLY A 435 -15.34 -22.09 -9.27
CA GLY A 435 -15.33 -21.95 -7.81
C GLY A 435 -14.73 -20.65 -7.30
N ILE A 436 -14.64 -19.62 -8.15
CA ILE A 436 -14.05 -18.33 -7.79
C ILE A 436 -15.15 -17.43 -7.22
N MET A 437 -14.98 -17.01 -5.97
CA MET A 437 -15.83 -16.06 -5.28
C MET A 437 -14.95 -14.98 -4.66
N PRO A 438 -15.43 -13.72 -4.58
CA PRO A 438 -14.71 -12.67 -3.91
C PRO A 438 -14.69 -12.89 -2.40
N HIS A 439 -13.65 -12.37 -1.76
CA HIS A 439 -13.43 -12.44 -0.32
C HIS A 439 -13.75 -11.10 0.35
N THR A 440 -14.10 -11.17 1.63
CA THR A 440 -14.41 -10.00 2.45
C THR A 440 -13.33 -9.75 3.49
N ASP A 441 -13.17 -8.49 3.90
CA ASP A 441 -12.32 -8.13 5.03
C ASP A 441 -13.07 -8.31 6.36
N PRO A 442 -12.60 -9.20 7.26
CA PRO A 442 -13.24 -9.43 8.55
C PRO A 442 -12.80 -8.45 9.64
N THR A 443 -12.02 -7.41 9.31
CA THR A 443 -11.54 -6.42 10.28
C THR A 443 -12.73 -5.76 11.00
N PRO A 444 -12.80 -5.82 12.34
CA PRO A 444 -13.88 -5.19 13.10
C PRO A 444 -13.92 -3.68 12.90
N ALA A 445 -15.11 -3.09 13.08
CA ALA A 445 -15.23 -1.63 13.11
C ALA A 445 -14.36 -1.05 14.24
N PRO A 446 -13.60 0.03 13.98
CA PRO A 446 -12.75 0.66 14.99
C PRO A 446 -13.58 1.37 16.05
N ASP A 447 -13.02 1.57 17.24
CA ASP A 447 -13.60 2.46 18.25
C ASP A 447 -13.38 3.92 17.82
N PRO A 448 -14.45 4.69 17.52
CA PRO A 448 -14.33 6.08 17.10
C PRO A 448 -13.66 6.99 18.15
N SER A 449 -13.68 6.60 19.42
CA SER A 449 -13.10 7.41 20.51
C SER A 449 -11.57 7.56 20.41
N LEU A 450 -10.90 6.62 19.73
CA LEU A 450 -9.46 6.62 19.53
C LEU A 450 -8.97 7.77 18.64
N ALA A 451 -9.79 8.27 17.72
CA ALA A 451 -9.41 9.37 16.84
C ALA A 451 -9.00 10.62 17.63
N GLY A 452 -9.75 10.95 18.69
CA GLY A 452 -9.42 12.10 19.55
C GLY A 452 -8.10 11.94 20.30
N ALA A 453 -7.74 10.71 20.70
CA ALA A 453 -6.48 10.42 21.36
C ALA A 453 -5.30 10.63 20.41
N PHE A 454 -5.40 10.12 19.18
CA PHE A 454 -4.35 10.28 18.16
C PHE A 454 -4.19 11.72 17.67
N LEU A 455 -5.28 12.47 17.48
CA LEU A 455 -5.22 13.88 17.13
C LEU A 455 -4.64 14.75 18.25
N GLY A 456 -4.74 14.27 19.50
CA GLY A 456 -4.24 14.96 20.68
C GLY A 456 -2.77 14.71 20.99
N ALA A 457 -2.15 13.65 20.44
CA ALA A 457 -0.81 13.22 20.81
C ALA A 457 -0.05 12.47 19.68
N PRO A 458 1.21 12.83 19.41
CA PRO A 458 1.95 13.96 20.00
C PRO A 458 1.57 15.29 19.35
N LYS A 459 1.54 16.35 20.16
CA LYS A 459 1.45 17.72 19.64
C LYS A 459 2.83 18.14 19.15
N LEU A 460 3.08 17.98 17.85
CA LEU A 460 4.25 18.57 17.22
C LEU A 460 4.09 20.09 17.26
N GLN A 461 4.95 20.78 18.01
CA GLN A 461 5.07 22.23 17.90
C GLN A 461 5.79 22.55 16.60
N VAL A 462 5.12 23.31 15.72
CA VAL A 462 5.81 23.99 14.63
C VAL A 462 6.63 25.12 15.25
N ILE A 463 7.92 24.88 15.48
CA ILE A 463 8.86 25.93 15.91
C ILE A 463 9.37 26.62 14.65
N GLY A 464 8.76 27.74 14.29
CA GLY A 464 9.22 28.60 13.21
C GLY A 464 8.64 30.00 13.39
N GLU A 465 9.50 31.00 13.54
CA GLU A 465 9.11 32.40 13.36
C GLU A 465 8.73 32.61 11.88
N ARG A 466 7.65 33.35 11.63
CA ARG A 466 7.14 33.68 10.30
C ARG A 466 8.19 34.35 9.41
#